data_AF-A0A5B6WEN1-F1
#
_entry.id   AF-A0A5B6WEN1-F1
#
_cell.length_a   1.000
_cell.length_b   1.000
_cell.length_c   1.000
_cell.angle_alpha   90.00
_cell.angle_beta   90.00
_cell.angle_gamma   90.00
#
_symmetry.space_group_name_H-M   'P 1'
#
loop_
_entity.id
_entity.type
_entity.pdbx_description
1 polymer ?
#
loop_
_entity_poly.entity_id
_entity_poly.type
_entity_poly.pdbx_seq_one_letter_code
_entity_poly.pdbx_strand_id
1 'polypeptide(L)'
;MSSSSPANQVRASHILIKHQGSRRKASWKDPEGRVISNTTRDAAVSQLKALRDDIASGNAKFGEVASRHSDCSSAKRGGDLGRLKVLSVSMAVFCYASPFGRGQMQKAFEDATYSLKIGEISDIVDTDSGVHIIMRTG
;
A
#
# COMPACT_ATOMS: atom_id res chain seq x y z
N MET A 1 -18.99 3.46 -26.37
CA MET A 1 -18.52 2.23 -25.70
C MET A 1 -16.99 2.30 -25.64
N SER A 2 -16.43 2.72 -24.51
CA SER A 2 -14.98 2.93 -24.40
C SER A 2 -14.28 1.61 -24.08
N SER A 3 -13.59 1.07 -25.08
CA SER A 3 -12.72 -0.10 -25.01
C SER A 3 -11.55 0.17 -24.07
N SER A 4 -11.71 -0.20 -22.79
CA SER A 4 -10.60 -0.19 -21.84
C SER A 4 -9.74 -1.43 -22.07
N SER A 5 -8.63 -1.28 -22.78
CA SER A 5 -7.65 -2.35 -22.97
C SER A 5 -7.23 -2.95 -21.61
N PRO A 6 -7.23 -4.29 -21.44
CA PRO A 6 -6.87 -4.97 -20.19
C PRO A 6 -5.37 -4.95 -19.85
N ALA A 7 -4.53 -4.38 -20.71
CA ALA A 7 -3.07 -4.54 -20.63
C ALA A 7 -2.36 -3.73 -19.53
N ASN A 8 -3.04 -2.84 -18.79
CA ASN A 8 -2.39 -1.92 -17.85
C ASN A 8 -3.04 -1.87 -16.46
N GLN A 9 -3.72 -2.95 -16.06
CA GLN A 9 -4.29 -3.08 -14.71
C GLN A 9 -3.49 -4.13 -13.95
N VAL A 10 -3.00 -3.76 -12.77
CA VAL A 10 -2.37 -4.68 -11.81
C VAL A 10 -3.29 -4.87 -10.62
N ARG A 11 -3.26 -6.05 -10.02
CA ARG A 11 -3.95 -6.32 -8.76
C ARG A 11 -2.93 -6.49 -7.66
N ALA A 12 -3.14 -5.79 -6.55
CA ALA A 12 -2.24 -5.86 -5.42
C ALA A 12 -3.02 -5.79 -4.10
N SER A 13 -2.46 -6.47 -3.11
CA SER A 13 -2.84 -6.32 -1.72
C SER A 13 -1.75 -5.55 -0.99
N HIS A 14 -2.12 -4.81 0.05
CA HIS A 14 -1.14 -4.10 0.87
C HIS A 14 -1.42 -4.18 2.37
N ILE A 15 -0.35 -4.01 3.14
CA ILE A 15 -0.41 -3.74 4.58
C ILE A 15 0.13 -2.33 4.76
N LEU A 16 -0.65 -1.44 5.37
CA LEU A 16 -0.24 -0.08 5.68
C LEU A 16 -0.13 0.05 7.19
N ILE A 17 1.01 0.54 7.68
CA ILE A 17 1.16 0.98 9.08
C ILE A 17 1.39 2.48 9.06
N LYS A 18 0.51 3.20 9.75
CA LYS A 18 0.61 4.65 9.87
C LYS A 18 1.52 5.02 11.05
N HIS A 19 2.15 6.18 10.93
CA HIS A 19 3.02 6.74 11.96
C HIS A 19 2.81 8.26 12.06
N GLN A 20 3.56 8.91 12.94
CA GLN A 20 3.44 10.35 13.22
C GLN A 20 3.66 11.25 12.00
N GLY A 21 4.30 10.74 10.95
CA GLY A 21 4.57 11.42 9.68
C GLY A 21 3.52 11.15 8.60
N SER A 22 2.56 10.25 8.85
CA SER A 22 1.47 9.97 7.92
C SER A 22 0.57 11.20 7.75
N ARG A 23 0.23 11.54 6.50
CA ARG A 23 -0.67 12.65 6.14
C ARG A 23 -2.01 12.61 6.89
N ARG A 24 -2.57 11.41 7.07
CA ARG A 24 -3.77 11.18 7.90
C ARG A 24 -3.43 10.27 9.06
N LYS A 25 -3.26 10.84 10.25
CA LYS A 25 -2.89 10.15 11.49
C LYS A 25 -4.06 9.44 12.18
N ALA A 26 -5.05 8.94 11.43
CA ALA A 26 -6.21 8.23 11.97
C ALA A 26 -6.51 7.00 11.12
N SER A 27 -6.88 5.90 11.77
CA SER A 27 -7.29 4.64 11.12
C SER A 27 -8.60 4.13 11.68
N TRP A 28 -9.07 3.01 11.17
CA TRP A 28 -10.27 2.35 11.70
C TRP A 28 -10.05 1.75 13.09
N LYS A 29 -8.79 1.55 13.51
CA LYS A 29 -8.41 1.07 14.85
C LYS A 29 -8.20 2.20 15.83
N ASP A 30 -7.69 3.31 15.31
CA ASP A 30 -7.37 4.51 16.08
C ASP A 30 -8.06 5.71 15.42
N PRO A 31 -9.38 5.88 15.65
CA PRO A 31 -10.16 6.95 15.04
C PRO A 31 -9.70 8.34 15.54
N GLU A 32 -9.22 8.42 16.78
CA GLU A 32 -8.69 9.64 17.38
C GLU A 32 -7.23 9.90 17.00
N GLY A 33 -6.51 8.90 16.51
CA GLY A 33 -5.14 9.04 16.02
C GLY A 33 -4.07 9.18 17.10
N ARG A 34 -4.38 8.80 18.34
CA ARG A 34 -3.46 8.95 19.48
C ARG A 34 -2.25 8.02 19.37
N VAL A 35 -2.49 6.77 18.99
CA VAL A 35 -1.43 5.77 18.81
C VAL A 35 -0.61 6.12 17.58
N ILE A 36 -1.27 6.40 16.46
CA ILE A 36 -0.58 6.73 15.21
C ILE A 36 0.29 7.98 15.34
N SER A 37 -0.16 8.99 16.08
CA SER A 37 0.61 10.22 16.31
C SER A 37 1.81 10.02 17.22
N ASN A 38 1.80 9.00 18.08
CA ASN A 38 2.91 8.67 18.98
C ASN A 38 3.87 7.62 18.37
N THR A 39 3.44 6.88 17.36
CA THR A 39 4.29 5.90 16.67
C THR A 39 5.30 6.61 15.77
N THR A 40 6.60 6.36 15.99
CA THR A 40 7.66 6.88 15.13
C THR A 40 7.72 6.12 13.81
N ARG A 41 8.36 6.72 12.79
CA ARG A 41 8.59 6.06 11.50
C ARG A 41 9.37 4.75 11.69
N ASP A 42 10.46 4.77 12.46
CA ASP A 42 11.28 3.59 12.73
C ASP A 42 10.53 2.47 13.47
N ALA A 43 9.65 2.85 14.41
CA ALA A 43 8.79 1.88 15.09
C ALA A 43 7.82 1.21 14.10
N ALA A 44 7.19 1.99 13.22
CA ALA A 44 6.33 1.46 12.18
C ALA A 44 7.09 0.56 11.18
N VAL A 45 8.30 0.97 10.76
CA VAL A 45 9.19 0.15 9.91
C VAL A 45 9.55 -1.16 10.60
N SER A 46 9.91 -1.12 11.89
CA SER A 46 10.30 -2.32 12.65
C SER A 46 9.13 -3.28 12.83
N GLN A 47 7.94 -2.76 13.14
CA GLN A 47 6.71 -3.57 13.21
C GLN A 47 6.40 -4.21 11.85
N LEU A 48 6.46 -3.41 10.79
CA LEU A 48 6.17 -3.87 9.44
C LEU A 48 7.20 -4.90 8.95
N LYS A 49 8.49 -4.75 9.34
CA LYS A 49 9.55 -5.72 9.06
C LYS A 49 9.28 -7.07 9.73
N ALA A 50 8.92 -7.08 11.02
CA ALA A 50 8.56 -8.31 11.72
C ALA A 50 7.39 -9.03 11.04
N LEU A 51 6.35 -8.28 10.65
CA LEU A 51 5.22 -8.83 9.90
C LEU A 51 5.66 -9.40 8.54
N ARG A 52 6.60 -8.74 7.85
CA ARG A 52 7.16 -9.25 6.59
C ARG A 52 7.84 -10.58 6.80
N ASP A 53 8.70 -10.67 7.81
CA ASP A 53 9.51 -11.86 8.09
C ASP A 53 8.61 -13.04 8.47
N ASP A 54 7.52 -12.80 9.21
CA ASP A 54 6.50 -13.81 9.51
C ASP A 54 5.75 -14.29 8.26
N ILE A 55 5.47 -13.40 7.30
CA ILE A 55 4.82 -13.80 6.05
C ILE A 55 5.81 -14.53 5.13
N ALA A 56 7.06 -14.06 5.07
CA ALA A 56 8.11 -14.65 4.24
C ALA A 56 8.52 -16.05 4.73
N SER A 57 8.50 -16.28 6.04
CA SER A 57 8.74 -17.59 6.66
C SER A 57 7.54 -18.55 6.54
N GLY A 58 6.39 -18.07 6.08
CA GLY A 58 5.17 -18.88 5.96
C GLY A 58 4.41 -19.09 7.26
N ASN A 59 4.80 -18.42 8.35
CA ASN A 59 4.12 -18.49 9.64
C ASN A 59 2.74 -17.82 9.62
N ALA A 60 2.55 -16.82 8.76
CA ALA A 60 1.28 -16.09 8.65
C ALA A 60 0.89 -15.81 7.19
N LYS A 61 -0.41 -15.83 6.91
CA LYS A 61 -0.94 -15.44 5.59
C LYS A 61 -1.02 -13.91 5.50
N PHE A 62 -0.61 -13.36 4.36
CA PHE A 62 -0.65 -11.91 4.09
C PHE A 62 -2.02 -11.29 4.38
N GLY A 63 -3.11 -11.95 3.95
CA GLY A 63 -4.47 -11.44 4.15
C GLY A 63 -4.90 -11.39 5.62
N GLU A 64 -4.45 -12.33 6.45
CA GLU A 64 -4.75 -12.33 7.89
C GLU A 64 -3.99 -11.22 8.60
N VAL A 65 -2.70 -11.07 8.29
CA VAL A 65 -1.86 -9.99 8.80
C VAL A 65 -2.43 -8.63 8.39
N ALA A 66 -2.82 -8.46 7.13
CA ALA A 66 -3.45 -7.23 6.65
C ALA A 66 -4.76 -6.92 7.38
N SER A 67 -5.61 -7.92 7.62
CA SER A 67 -6.87 -7.72 8.34
C SER A 67 -6.67 -7.28 9.77
N ARG A 68 -5.63 -7.81 10.43
CA ARG A 68 -5.34 -7.54 11.85
C ARG A 68 -4.47 -6.30 12.08
N HIS A 69 -3.52 -6.02 11.20
CA HIS A 69 -2.45 -5.03 11.42
C HIS A 69 -2.55 -3.80 10.49
N SER A 70 -3.16 -3.91 9.30
CA SER A 70 -3.26 -2.76 8.39
C SER A 70 -4.19 -1.65 8.91
N ASP A 71 -3.74 -0.40 8.80
CA ASP A 71 -4.48 0.83 9.10
C ASP A 71 -5.34 1.32 7.91
N CYS A 72 -5.27 0.62 6.78
CA CYS A 72 -6.11 0.90 5.63
C CYS A 72 -7.49 0.23 5.78
N SER A 73 -8.53 0.82 5.20
CA SER A 73 -9.86 0.21 5.13
C SER A 73 -9.90 -1.09 4.31
N SER A 74 -8.90 -1.30 3.44
CA SER A 74 -8.67 -2.56 2.71
C SER A 74 -8.39 -3.74 3.64
N ALA A 75 -8.05 -3.51 4.92
CA ALA A 75 -7.91 -4.55 5.94
C ALA A 75 -9.12 -5.51 5.96
N LYS A 76 -10.34 -4.98 5.79
CA LYS A 76 -11.57 -5.79 5.75
C LYS A 76 -11.62 -6.81 4.60
N ARG A 77 -10.78 -6.64 3.58
CA ARG A 77 -10.65 -7.52 2.41
C ARG A 77 -9.26 -8.18 2.36
N GLY A 78 -8.61 -8.38 3.50
CA GLY A 78 -7.26 -8.93 3.56
C GLY A 78 -6.22 -8.06 2.86
N GLY A 79 -6.41 -6.75 2.88
CA GLY A 79 -5.50 -5.79 2.23
C GLY A 79 -5.72 -5.62 0.73
N ASP A 80 -6.68 -6.31 0.11
CA ASP A 80 -6.93 -6.24 -1.33
C ASP A 80 -7.44 -4.85 -1.75
N LEU A 81 -6.64 -4.21 -2.62
CA LEU A 81 -6.99 -2.94 -3.25
C LEU A 81 -7.81 -3.14 -4.54
N GLY A 82 -7.94 -4.38 -5.01
CA GLY A 82 -8.60 -4.69 -6.27
C GLY A 82 -7.74 -4.30 -7.47
N ARG A 83 -8.37 -4.08 -8.62
CA ARG A 83 -7.68 -3.70 -9.87
C ARG A 83 -7.27 -2.22 -9.79
N LEU A 84 -5.97 -1.98 -9.73
CA LEU A 84 -5.38 -0.66 -9.79
C LEU A 84 -5.25 -0.25 -11.25
N LYS A 85 -5.87 0.89 -11.60
CA LYS A 85 -5.62 1.54 -12.88
C LYS A 85 -4.36 2.38 -12.73
N VAL A 86 -3.29 1.92 -13.36
CA VAL A 86 -2.04 2.65 -13.37
C VAL A 86 -1.81 3.22 -14.77
N LEU A 87 -1.54 4.52 -14.80
CA LEU A 87 -1.25 5.24 -16.02
C LEU A 87 0.17 4.87 -16.45
N SER A 88 0.29 4.35 -17.67
CA SER A 88 1.57 3.94 -18.25
C SER A 88 2.66 4.98 -18.03
N VAL A 89 3.83 4.49 -17.63
CA VAL A 89 5.08 5.18 -17.25
C VAL A 89 5.58 6.20 -18.29
N SER A 90 4.97 6.26 -19.47
CA SER A 90 5.31 7.19 -20.56
C SER A 90 4.72 8.60 -20.40
N MET A 91 3.97 8.88 -19.33
CA MET A 91 3.40 10.20 -19.05
C MET A 91 3.82 10.77 -17.68
N ALA A 92 4.94 10.29 -17.14
CA ALA A 92 5.46 10.65 -15.82
C ALA A 92 5.81 12.14 -15.63
N VAL A 93 5.85 12.94 -16.71
CA VAL A 93 6.23 14.36 -16.67
C VAL A 93 5.02 15.30 -16.57
N PHE A 94 3.82 14.89 -17.01
CA PHE A 94 2.67 15.81 -17.12
C PHE A 94 1.68 15.74 -15.93
N CYS A 95 1.82 14.76 -15.04
CA CYS A 95 0.89 14.55 -13.93
C CYS A 95 1.14 15.44 -12.70
N TYR A 96 2.31 16.09 -12.57
CA TYR A 96 2.68 16.81 -11.35
C TYR A 96 2.14 18.25 -11.24
N ALA A 97 1.41 18.75 -12.24
CA ALA A 97 1.00 20.16 -12.31
C ALA A 97 -0.52 20.41 -12.47
N SER A 98 -1.39 19.44 -12.19
CA SER A 98 -2.84 19.65 -12.30
C SER A 98 -3.57 19.53 -10.95
N PRO A 99 -4.30 20.57 -10.50
CA PRO A 99 -5.19 20.48 -9.33
C PRO A 99 -6.42 19.56 -9.57
N PHE A 100 -6.58 19.05 -10.79
CA PHE A 100 -7.63 18.11 -11.18
C PHE A 100 -6.99 16.95 -11.97
N GLY A 101 -6.83 15.74 -11.41
CA GLY A 101 -6.47 14.60 -12.26
C GLY A 101 -5.82 13.39 -11.60
N ARG A 102 -6.67 12.46 -11.16
CA ARG A 102 -6.50 11.00 -11.10
C ARG A 102 -5.09 10.42 -11.44
N GLY A 103 -4.30 10.25 -10.39
CA GLY A 103 -3.51 9.04 -10.12
C GLY A 103 -4.05 8.42 -8.83
N GLN A 104 -4.42 7.14 -8.82
CA GLN A 104 -5.05 6.52 -7.63
C GLN A 104 -4.05 6.20 -6.52
N MET A 105 -2.75 6.11 -6.83
CA MET A 105 -1.70 5.67 -5.91
C MET A 105 -0.47 6.59 -6.00
N GLN A 106 0.34 6.62 -4.92
CA GLN A 106 1.58 7.37 -4.88
C GLN A 106 2.68 6.66 -5.68
N LYS A 107 3.61 7.43 -6.28
CA LYS A 107 4.63 6.91 -7.20
C LYS A 107 5.44 5.75 -6.62
N ALA A 108 5.92 5.86 -5.39
CA ALA A 108 6.68 4.80 -4.73
C ALA A 108 5.89 3.48 -4.60
N PHE A 109 4.58 3.57 -4.36
CA PHE A 109 3.70 2.40 -4.29
C PHE A 109 3.52 1.74 -5.65
N GLU A 110 3.34 2.54 -6.69
CA GLU A 110 3.18 2.08 -8.06
C GLU A 110 4.44 1.39 -8.58
N ASP A 111 5.59 2.07 -8.47
CA ASP A 111 6.88 1.57 -8.94
C ASP A 111 7.23 0.23 -8.24
N ALA A 112 6.98 0.13 -6.94
CA ALA A 112 7.16 -1.13 -6.20
C ALA A 112 6.19 -2.23 -6.66
N THR A 113 4.91 -1.92 -6.88
CA THR A 113 3.93 -2.91 -7.34
C THR A 113 4.29 -3.49 -8.71
N TYR A 114 4.78 -2.65 -9.63
CA TYR A 114 5.17 -3.08 -10.98
C TYR A 114 6.46 -3.87 -11.02
N SER A 115 7.39 -3.57 -10.11
CA SER A 115 8.65 -4.29 -9.99
C SER A 115 8.46 -5.72 -9.47
N LEU A 116 7.34 -5.99 -8.79
CA LEU A 116 7.00 -7.31 -8.25
C LEU A 116 6.42 -8.25 -9.30
N LYS A 117 6.78 -9.53 -9.18
CA LYS A 117 6.09 -10.63 -9.86
C LYS A 117 4.81 -11.00 -9.12
N ILE A 118 3.89 -11.67 -9.82
CA ILE A 118 2.65 -12.17 -9.21
C ILE A 118 3.01 -13.17 -8.11
N GLY A 119 2.47 -12.97 -6.91
CA GLY A 119 2.77 -13.74 -5.70
C GLY A 119 3.97 -13.21 -4.89
N GLU A 120 4.70 -12.23 -5.40
CA GLU A 120 5.86 -11.66 -4.72
C GLU A 120 5.47 -10.57 -3.73
N ILE A 121 6.28 -10.42 -2.68
CA ILE A 121 6.13 -9.44 -1.61
C ILE A 121 7.28 -8.44 -1.69
N SER A 122 6.95 -7.16 -1.72
CA SER A 122 7.94 -6.06 -1.73
C SER A 122 8.69 -5.89 -0.41
N ASP A 123 9.79 -5.15 -0.51
CA ASP A 123 10.39 -4.47 0.63
C ASP A 123 9.45 -3.40 1.20
N ILE A 124 9.92 -2.74 2.26
CA ILE A 124 9.17 -1.67 2.92
C ILE A 124 9.15 -0.45 2.00
N VAL A 125 7.95 -0.09 1.56
CA VAL A 125 7.69 1.08 0.71
C VAL A 125 7.20 2.22 1.58
N ASP A 126 7.91 3.34 1.55
CA ASP A 126 7.53 4.53 2.28
C ASP A 126 6.74 5.50 1.39
N THR A 127 5.62 6.01 1.91
CA THR A 127 4.75 6.95 1.21
C THR A 127 4.23 8.00 2.19
N ASP A 128 3.61 9.09 1.69
CA ASP A 128 3.01 10.10 2.57
C ASP A 128 1.87 9.53 3.45
N SER A 129 1.34 8.34 3.13
CA SER A 129 0.31 7.69 3.93
C SER A 129 0.90 6.90 5.11
N GLY A 130 2.19 6.58 5.09
CA GLY A 130 2.87 5.72 6.03
C GLY A 130 3.76 4.70 5.33
N VAL A 131 4.08 3.62 6.02
CA VAL A 131 4.92 2.53 5.49
C VAL A 131 4.06 1.37 5.05
N HIS A 132 4.45 0.75 3.93
CA HIS A 132 3.67 -0.26 3.26
C HIS A 132 4.49 -1.50 2.91
N ILE A 133 3.85 -2.66 2.95
CA ILE A 133 4.28 -3.83 2.21
C ILE A 133 3.20 -4.15 1.19
N ILE A 134 3.63 -4.44 -0.03
CA ILE A 134 2.77 -4.73 -1.17
C ILE A 134 3.00 -6.18 -1.59
N MET A 135 1.92 -6.89 -1.86
CA MET A 135 1.93 -8.20 -2.49
C MET A 135 1.16 -8.13 -3.80
N ARG A 136 1.80 -8.49 -4.91
CA ARG A 136 1.12 -8.50 -6.20
C ARG A 136 0.27 -9.76 -6.34
N THR A 137 -1.01 -9.59 -6.62
CA THR A 137 -1.98 -10.70 -6.75
C THR A 137 -2.46 -10.92 -8.18
N GLY A 138 -2.16 -10.00 -9.12
CA GLY A 138 -2.51 -10.14 -10.53
C GLY A 138 -2.08 -8.97 -11.40
#